data_AF-A0A2V8C991-F1
#
_entry.id   AF-A0A2V8C991-F1
#
_cell.length_a   1.000
_cell.length_b   1.000
_cell.length_c   1.000
_cell.angle_alpha   90.00
_cell.angle_beta   90.00
_cell.angle_gamma   90.00
#
_symmetry.space_group_name_H-M   'P 1'
#
loop_
_entity.id
_entity.type
_entity.pdbx_description
1 polymer ?
#
loop_
_entity_poly.entity_id
_entity_poly.type
_entity_poly.pdbx_seq_one_letter_code
_entity_poly.pdbx_strand_id
1 'polypeptide(L)'
;MAMRHRGSAEKLVLALAAVSCCACFESTTILRVRSDGSGTLQQRTIVKQAALAQLRTFAALGGGRATLDPLSEDQARQLATSLGAGVTYVSSTPIANADGQGREANYAFTDVSQLRVSEQPQAPGGVTVRTQGL
;
A
#
# COMPACT_ATOMS: atom_id res chain seq x y z
N MET A 1 21.89 41.37 20.12
CA MET A 1 20.87 40.44 20.64
C MET A 1 20.31 39.62 19.47
N ALA A 2 21.09 38.68 18.93
CA ALA A 2 20.77 37.98 17.68
C ALA A 2 21.25 36.53 17.75
N MET A 3 20.62 35.71 18.59
CA MET A 3 20.90 34.26 18.62
C MET A 3 19.77 33.39 19.19
N ARG A 4 18.53 33.90 19.32
CA ARG A 4 17.41 33.17 19.95
C ARG A 4 16.30 32.69 18.99
N HIS A 5 16.41 32.96 17.68
CA HIS A 5 15.38 32.57 16.69
C HIS A 5 15.71 31.29 15.89
N ARG A 6 16.99 30.90 15.77
CA ARG A 6 17.38 29.70 15.00
C ARG A 6 16.84 28.42 15.62
N GLY A 7 16.95 28.26 16.94
CA GLY A 7 16.47 27.05 17.63
C GLY A 7 14.95 26.87 17.68
N SER A 8 14.16 27.93 17.53
CA SER A 8 12.69 27.83 17.53
C SER A 8 12.14 27.49 16.15
N ALA A 9 12.74 28.06 15.09
CA ALA A 9 12.38 27.75 13.71
C ALA A 9 12.76 26.31 13.34
N GLU A 10 13.92 25.83 13.80
CA GLU A 10 14.39 24.47 13.56
C GLU A 10 13.48 23.42 14.24
N LYS A 11 13.04 23.69 15.47
CA LYS A 11 12.06 22.85 16.18
C LYS A 11 10.68 22.85 15.51
N LEU A 12 10.26 23.98 14.95
CA LEU A 12 8.99 24.10 14.23
C LEU A 12 9.02 23.32 12.91
N VAL A 13 10.12 23.40 12.15
CA VAL A 13 10.32 22.63 10.91
C VAL A 13 10.38 21.14 11.20
N LEU A 14 11.09 20.72 12.25
CA LEU A 14 11.16 19.31 12.65
C LEU A 14 9.79 18.78 13.11
N ALA A 15 9.00 19.60 13.82
CA ALA A 15 7.64 19.25 14.24
C ALA A 15 6.67 19.15 13.06
N LEU A 16 6.76 20.06 12.07
CA LEU A 16 5.98 20.00 10.82
C LEU A 16 6.36 18.80 9.96
N ALA A 17 7.65 18.46 9.89
CA ALA A 17 8.12 17.26 9.20
C ALA A 17 7.61 15.99 9.89
N ALA A 18 7.57 15.93 11.23
CA ALA A 18 7.06 14.77 11.95
C ALA A 18 5.58 14.48 11.69
N VAL A 19 4.75 15.52 11.47
CA VAL A 19 3.32 15.35 11.14
C VAL A 19 3.11 14.75 9.74
N SER A 20 4.07 14.89 8.82
CA SER A 20 3.97 14.34 7.46
C SER A 20 4.14 12.81 7.39
N CYS A 21 4.55 12.15 8.49
CA CYS A 21 4.66 10.69 8.57
C CYS A 21 3.34 9.97 8.92
N CYS A 22 2.18 10.64 8.85
CA CYS A 22 0.90 9.97 9.10
C CYS A 22 0.63 8.90 8.04
N ALA A 23 0.34 7.67 8.48
CA ALA A 23 0.08 6.52 7.61
C ALA A 23 -0.99 6.81 6.55
N CYS A 24 -0.56 6.90 5.30
CA CYS A 24 -1.37 7.16 4.11
C CYS A 24 -2.25 5.97 3.69
N PHE A 25 -1.88 4.77 4.13
CA PHE A 25 -2.43 3.49 3.69
C PHE A 25 -2.87 2.67 4.89
N GLU A 26 -4.02 2.01 4.76
CA GLU A 26 -4.48 0.96 5.63
C GLU A 26 -4.52 -0.33 4.79
N SER A 27 -3.86 -1.38 5.28
CA SER A 27 -3.86 -2.70 4.65
C SER A 27 -4.27 -3.73 5.68
N THR A 28 -5.36 -4.44 5.41
CA THR A 28 -5.82 -5.57 6.22
C THR A 28 -5.69 -6.84 5.40
N THR A 29 -4.98 -7.82 5.93
CA THR A 29 -4.84 -9.13 5.30
C THR A 29 -5.43 -10.19 6.23
N ILE A 30 -6.47 -10.89 5.78
CA ILE A 30 -7.10 -11.99 6.51
C ILE A 30 -6.78 -13.29 5.81
N LEU A 31 -5.98 -14.13 6.47
CA LEU A 31 -5.60 -15.46 6.01
C LEU A 31 -6.46 -16.51 6.72
N ARG A 32 -7.18 -17.33 5.95
CA ARG A 32 -7.96 -18.47 6.47
C ARG A 32 -7.35 -19.75 5.94
N VAL A 33 -6.87 -20.60 6.85
CA VAL A 33 -6.18 -21.84 6.52
C VAL A 33 -7.01 -23.03 7.01
N ARG A 34 -7.21 -24.02 6.15
CA ARG A 34 -7.84 -25.30 6.48
C ARG A 34 -6.79 -26.29 6.97
N SER A 35 -7.23 -27.39 7.58
CA SER A 35 -6.34 -28.42 8.15
C SER A 35 -5.45 -29.12 7.11
N ASP A 36 -5.82 -29.07 5.83
CA ASP A 36 -5.04 -29.62 4.71
C ASP A 36 -4.01 -28.62 4.13
N GLY A 37 -3.85 -27.44 4.75
CA GLY A 37 -2.89 -26.42 4.33
C GLY A 37 -3.39 -25.49 3.23
N SER A 38 -4.58 -25.70 2.67
CA SER A 38 -5.17 -24.83 1.66
C SER A 38 -6.13 -23.81 2.26
N GLY A 39 -6.57 -22.81 1.50
CA GLY A 39 -7.40 -21.75 2.10
C GLY A 39 -7.65 -20.53 1.22
N THR A 40 -7.99 -19.42 1.89
CA THR A 40 -8.28 -18.14 1.26
C THR A 40 -7.51 -16.99 1.90
N LEU A 41 -7.17 -16.00 1.08
CA LEU A 41 -6.51 -14.76 1.47
C LEU A 41 -7.40 -13.61 1.03
N GLN A 42 -7.88 -12.81 1.98
CA GLN A 42 -8.57 -11.56 1.71
C GLN A 42 -7.60 -10.41 1.98
N GLN A 43 -7.39 -9.55 1.00
CA GLN A 43 -6.53 -8.38 1.11
C GLN A 43 -7.35 -7.11 0.86
N ARG A 44 -7.44 -6.26 1.87
CA ARG A 44 -8.17 -4.99 1.82
C ARG A 44 -7.19 -3.84 1.95
N THR A 45 -7.07 -3.04 0.91
CA THR A 45 -6.21 -1.86 0.88
C THR A 45 -7.07 -0.61 0.76
N ILE A 46 -6.87 0.37 1.65
CA ILE A 46 -7.51 1.68 1.62
C ILE A 46 -6.43 2.76 1.66
N VAL A 47 -6.54 3.71 0.74
CA VAL A 47 -5.74 4.94 0.72
C VAL A 47 -6.59 6.06 1.28
N LYS A 48 -6.11 6.73 2.34
CA LYS A 48 -6.86 7.81 2.98
C LYS A 48 -7.08 8.99 2.02
N GLN A 49 -8.19 9.70 2.17
CA GLN A 49 -8.53 10.84 1.30
C GLN A 49 -7.42 11.91 1.26
N ALA A 50 -6.83 12.24 2.42
CA ALA A 50 -5.72 13.20 2.50
C ALA A 50 -4.48 12.74 1.70
N ALA A 51 -4.17 11.44 1.78
CA ALA A 51 -3.06 10.85 1.03
C ALA A 51 -3.34 10.81 -0.47
N LEU A 52 -4.57 10.52 -0.89
CA LEU A 52 -4.97 10.56 -2.29
C LEU A 52 -4.86 11.98 -2.86
N ALA A 53 -5.27 13.00 -2.10
CA ALA A 53 -5.11 14.39 -2.50
C ALA A 53 -3.62 14.72 -2.69
N GLN A 54 -2.78 14.33 -1.73
CA GLN A 54 -1.34 14.55 -1.79
C GLN A 54 -0.70 13.82 -2.99
N LEU A 55 -1.03 12.56 -3.25
CA LEU A 55 -0.56 11.79 -4.42
C LEU A 55 -0.96 12.48 -5.74
N ARG A 56 -2.18 12.99 -5.85
CA ARG A 56 -2.64 13.74 -7.03
C ARG A 56 -1.85 15.03 -7.22
N THR A 57 -1.58 15.78 -6.14
CA THR A 57 -0.77 16.99 -6.18
C THR A 57 0.68 16.69 -6.59
N PHE A 58 1.30 15.64 -6.04
CA PHE A 58 2.65 15.21 -6.44
C PHE A 58 2.70 14.76 -7.90
N ALA A 59 1.71 14.00 -8.38
CA ALA A 59 1.62 13.59 -9.77
C ALA A 59 1.48 14.80 -10.72
N ALA A 60 0.68 15.81 -10.34
CA ALA A 60 0.49 17.03 -11.10
C ALA A 60 1.77 17.89 -11.20
N LEU A 61 2.59 17.93 -10.15
CA LEU A 61 3.84 18.71 -10.10
C LEU A 61 5.05 17.96 -10.70
N GLY A 62 5.04 16.62 -10.66
CA GLY A 62 6.18 15.78 -11.04
C GLY A 62 6.16 15.25 -12.49
N GLY A 63 5.16 15.58 -13.30
CA GLY A 63 5.06 15.15 -14.71
C GLY A 63 4.92 13.63 -14.92
N GLY A 64 4.87 12.83 -13.85
CA GLY A 64 4.77 11.38 -13.90
C GLY A 64 3.33 10.95 -14.09
N ARG A 65 3.01 10.43 -15.27
CA ARG A 65 1.82 9.59 -15.46
C ARG A 65 1.93 8.42 -14.48
N ALA A 66 1.10 8.41 -13.45
CA ALA A 66 0.77 7.17 -12.74
C ALA A 66 0.05 6.26 -13.74
N THR A 67 0.81 5.51 -14.55
CA THR A 67 0.24 4.68 -15.64
C THR A 67 -0.43 3.42 -15.13
N LEU A 68 -0.29 3.10 -13.84
CA LEU A 68 -0.93 1.97 -13.19
C LEU A 68 -1.70 2.48 -11.97
N ASP A 69 -3.02 2.38 -12.02
CA ASP A 69 -3.87 2.60 -10.86
C ASP A 69 -3.62 1.45 -9.87
N PRO A 70 -2.99 1.72 -8.70
CA PRO A 70 -2.68 0.69 -7.72
C PRO A 70 -3.94 0.07 -7.10
N LEU A 71 -5.12 0.66 -7.34
CA LEU A 71 -6.42 0.20 -6.88
C LEU A 71 -7.23 -0.47 -8.00
N SER A 72 -6.63 -0.76 -9.16
CA SER A 72 -7.29 -1.46 -10.26
C SER A 72 -7.48 -2.96 -10.00
N GLU A 73 -8.48 -3.54 -10.65
CA GLU A 73 -8.68 -5.01 -10.61
C GLU A 73 -7.55 -5.75 -11.34
N ASP A 74 -6.99 -5.19 -12.41
CA ASP A 74 -5.86 -5.78 -13.13
C ASP A 74 -4.63 -5.90 -12.22
N GLN A 75 -4.34 -4.86 -11.43
CA GLN A 75 -3.32 -4.93 -10.39
C GLN A 75 -3.63 -6.06 -9.38
N ALA A 76 -4.89 -6.20 -8.96
CA ALA A 76 -5.30 -7.27 -8.05
C ALA A 76 -5.10 -8.68 -8.65
N ARG A 77 -5.33 -8.85 -9.96
CA ARG A 77 -5.04 -10.12 -10.66
C ARG A 77 -3.55 -10.39 -10.76
N GLN A 78 -2.75 -9.38 -11.11
CA GLN A 78 -1.29 -9.50 -11.21
C GLN A 78 -0.65 -9.85 -9.86
N LEU A 79 -1.23 -9.37 -8.76
CA LEU A 79 -0.80 -9.72 -7.40
C LEU A 79 -0.90 -11.21 -7.09
N ALA A 80 -1.85 -11.96 -7.69
CA ALA A 80 -1.94 -13.40 -7.44
C ALA A 80 -0.62 -14.12 -7.77
N THR A 81 0.06 -13.69 -8.84
CA THR A 81 1.35 -14.27 -9.27
C THR A 81 2.49 -13.99 -8.28
N SER A 82 2.46 -12.84 -7.60
CA SER A 82 3.49 -12.49 -6.60
C SER A 82 3.24 -13.12 -5.23
N LEU A 83 2.00 -13.54 -4.96
CA LEU A 83 1.61 -14.20 -3.71
C LEU A 83 2.09 -15.65 -3.59
N GLY A 84 2.56 -16.27 -4.67
CA GLY A 84 3.18 -17.59 -4.65
C GLY A 84 2.53 -18.61 -5.59
N ALA A 85 3.17 -19.78 -5.70
CA ALA A 85 2.66 -20.87 -6.52
C ALA A 85 1.34 -21.42 -5.96
N GLY A 86 0.38 -21.71 -6.85
CA GLY A 86 -0.94 -22.25 -6.46
C GLY A 86 -1.92 -21.20 -5.92
N VAL A 87 -1.58 -19.91 -5.97
CA VAL A 87 -2.50 -18.81 -5.63
C VAL A 87 -3.32 -18.40 -6.85
N THR A 88 -4.63 -18.28 -6.70
CA THR A 88 -5.56 -17.89 -7.77
C THR A 88 -6.39 -16.69 -7.34
N TYR A 89 -6.55 -15.71 -8.23
CA TYR A 89 -7.50 -14.62 -8.03
C TYR A 89 -8.94 -15.14 -8.10
N VAL A 90 -9.76 -14.79 -7.11
CA VAL A 90 -11.17 -15.18 -7.03
C VAL A 90 -12.07 -13.99 -7.38
N SER A 91 -11.90 -12.86 -6.68
CA SER A 91 -12.72 -11.66 -6.88
C SER A 91 -12.07 -10.42 -6.30
N SER A 92 -12.59 -9.25 -6.65
CA SER A 92 -12.29 -8.00 -5.96
C SER A 92 -13.45 -7.03 -6.01
N THR A 93 -13.48 -6.08 -5.08
CA THR A 93 -14.54 -5.07 -4.96
C THR A 93 -13.91 -3.71 -4.64
N PRO A 94 -14.26 -2.64 -5.39
CA PRO A 94 -13.78 -1.30 -5.08
C PRO A 94 -14.34 -0.84 -3.73
N ILE A 95 -13.53 -0.08 -3.00
CA ILE A 95 -13.92 0.58 -1.75
C ILE A 95 -13.89 2.08 -2.00
N ALA A 96 -14.99 2.75 -1.71
CA ALA A 96 -15.07 4.20 -1.68
C ALA A 96 -15.98 4.60 -0.52
N ASN A 97 -15.40 5.15 0.54
CA ASN A 97 -16.12 5.54 1.76
C ASN A 97 -15.45 6.77 2.41
N ALA A 98 -15.90 7.11 3.62
CA ALA A 98 -15.36 8.24 4.38
C ALA A 98 -13.86 8.08 4.70
N ASP A 99 -13.39 6.83 4.85
CA ASP A 99 -12.00 6.54 5.20
C ASP A 99 -11.05 6.74 4.01
N GLY A 100 -11.53 6.49 2.78
CA GLY A 100 -10.67 6.57 1.61
C GLY A 100 -11.22 5.90 0.34
N GLN A 101 -10.29 5.63 -0.58
CA GLN A 101 -10.53 4.81 -1.76
C GLN A 101 -9.60 3.61 -1.73
N GLY A 102 -10.07 2.47 -2.23
CA GLY A 102 -9.37 1.22 -2.04
C GLY A 102 -9.93 0.06 -2.86
N ARG A 103 -9.46 -1.15 -2.54
CA ARG A 103 -9.98 -2.39 -3.08
C ARG A 103 -9.84 -3.50 -2.05
N GLU A 104 -10.86 -4.35 -1.97
CA GLU A 104 -10.78 -5.65 -1.34
C GLU A 104 -10.61 -6.71 -2.42
N ALA A 105 -9.63 -7.59 -2.30
CA ALA A 105 -9.37 -8.70 -3.22
C ALA A 105 -9.35 -10.02 -2.46
N ASN A 106 -9.95 -11.05 -3.04
CA ASN A 106 -10.01 -12.39 -2.51
C ASN A 106 -9.20 -13.34 -3.42
N TYR A 107 -8.38 -14.16 -2.78
CA TYR A 107 -7.56 -15.17 -3.42
C TYR A 107 -7.80 -16.53 -2.76
N ALA A 108 -7.61 -17.59 -3.52
CA ALA A 108 -7.55 -18.96 -3.02
C ALA A 108 -6.14 -19.51 -3.20
N PHE A 109 -5.67 -20.31 -2.26
CA PHE A 109 -4.37 -21.00 -2.35
C PHE A 109 -4.52 -22.47 -1.97
N THR A 110 -3.67 -23.32 -2.55
CA THR A 110 -3.68 -24.76 -2.32
C THR A 110 -2.72 -25.21 -1.22
N ASP A 111 -1.68 -24.42 -0.92
CA ASP A 111 -0.68 -24.73 0.09
C ASP A 111 -0.13 -23.43 0.72
N VAL A 112 -0.35 -23.26 2.03
CA VAL A 112 0.08 -22.09 2.80
C VAL A 112 1.60 -21.95 2.84
N SER A 113 2.37 -23.04 2.72
CA SER A 113 3.85 -22.99 2.72
C SER A 113 4.42 -22.28 1.49
N GLN A 114 3.64 -22.25 0.41
CA GLN A 114 3.99 -21.58 -0.84
C GLN A 114 3.58 -20.11 -0.86
N LEU A 115 2.79 -19.66 0.12
CA LEU A 115 2.30 -18.30 0.20
C LEU A 115 3.45 -17.32 0.51
N ARG A 116 3.44 -16.16 -0.13
CA ARG A 116 4.40 -15.06 0.00
C ARG A 116 3.63 -13.77 0.24
N VAL A 117 3.30 -13.50 1.51
CA VAL A 117 2.64 -12.25 1.90
C VAL A 117 3.72 -11.23 2.25
N SER A 118 3.75 -10.11 1.54
CA SER A 118 4.59 -8.97 1.87
C SER A 118 3.74 -7.90 2.57
N GLU A 119 4.10 -7.54 3.80
CA GLU A 119 3.45 -6.45 4.54
C GLU A 119 3.93 -5.06 4.09
N GLN A 120 4.94 -5.02 3.22
CA GLN A 120 5.37 -3.77 2.59
C GLN A 120 4.28 -3.29 1.62
N PRO A 121 3.83 -2.03 1.73
CA PRO A 121 2.99 -1.42 0.71
C PRO A 121 3.67 -1.58 -0.65
N GLN A 122 2.96 -2.19 -1.59
CA GLN A 122 3.49 -2.39 -2.93
C GLN A 122 3.86 -1.03 -3.53
N ALA A 123 5.10 -0.91 -3.97
CA ALA A 123 5.57 0.31 -4.60
C ALA A 123 4.69 0.61 -5.84
N PRO A 124 4.27 1.87 -6.06
CA PRO A 124 3.57 2.26 -7.27
C PRO A 124 4.34 1.80 -8.51
N GLY A 125 3.62 1.26 -9.49
CA GLY A 125 4.22 0.59 -10.64
C GLY A 125 5.36 1.39 -11.28
N GLY A 126 6.52 0.75 -11.42
CA GLY A 126 7.73 1.33 -12.02
C GLY A 126 8.86 1.69 -11.04
N VAL A 127 8.64 1.56 -9.72
CA VAL A 127 9.70 1.80 -8.72
C VAL A 127 10.25 0.47 -8.18
N THR A 128 11.43 0.07 -8.65
CA THR A 128 12.17 -1.07 -8.10
C THR A 128 12.80 -0.67 -6.77
N VAL A 129 12.20 -1.05 -5.64
CA VAL A 129 12.84 -0.87 -4.32
C VAL A 129 13.93 -1.92 -4.18
N ARG A 130 15.16 -1.55 -4.51
CA ARG A 130 16.34 -2.36 -4.19
C ARG A 130 16.63 -2.20 -2.70
N THR A 131 16.17 -3.15 -1.88
CA THR A 131 16.68 -3.29 -0.52
C THR A 131 18.14 -3.70 -0.61
N GLN A 132 19.04 -2.76 -0.43
CA GLN A 132 20.46 -3.03 -0.24
C GLN A 132 20.57 -3.69 1.14
N GLY A 133 20.75 -5.00 1.16
CA GLY A 133 20.91 -5.77 2.40
C GLY A 133 22.07 -5.21 3.23
N LEU A 134 21.82 -5.06 4.53
CA LEU A 134 22.82 -5.01 5.58
C LEU A 134 22.65 -6.25 6.44
#